data_AF-A0A3A4ZV44-F1
#
_entry.id   AF-A0A3A4ZV44-F1
#
_cell.length_a   1.000
_cell.length_b   1.000
_cell.length_c   1.000
_cell.angle_alpha   90.00
_cell.angle_beta   90.00
_cell.angle_gamma   90.00
#
_symmetry.space_group_name_H-M   'P 1'
#
loop_
_entity.id
_entity.type
_entity.pdbx_description
1 polymer ?
#
loop_
_entity_poly.entity_id
_entity_poly.type
_entity_poly.pdbx_seq_one_letter_code
_entity_poly.pdbx_strand_id
1 'polypeptide(L)'
;MARKQPSRGRLLHAIAVLFAGVMLLPAPGYSQEEVASPLSRYKGYESSTGYYEEYEVMPGRRRPFVEIPGVARGTFPYSPGGAGVRVRTRLADSHQGIKFYENLRCEYCHPEKAKDLHTTRANLTCRQCHGGEPIASIEHYYGPMNPIRRHAYVCSKCHQGASGSFASYIVHEPVPGSSASQKAFPFLYYVHWFMTILLVGTLAFFIPHSLMVGVRELLGRIKRKDRNEDSNAH
;
A
#
# COMPACT_ATOMS: atom_id res chain seq x y z
N MET A 1 66.02 -16.23 -6.10
CA MET A 1 64.84 -15.36 -5.88
C MET A 1 63.90 -15.49 -7.08
N ALA A 2 62.84 -16.30 -6.99
CA ALA A 2 61.85 -16.46 -8.07
C ALA A 2 60.49 -15.94 -7.59
N ARG A 3 60.11 -14.75 -8.08
CA ARG A 3 58.87 -14.05 -7.71
C ARG A 3 57.70 -14.72 -8.45
N LYS A 4 56.95 -15.57 -7.73
CA LYS A 4 55.73 -16.23 -8.23
C LYS A 4 54.69 -15.16 -8.57
N GLN A 5 54.51 -14.86 -9.87
CA GLN A 5 53.49 -13.94 -10.37
C GLN A 5 52.08 -14.42 -9.94
N PRO A 6 51.21 -13.55 -9.40
CA PRO A 6 49.86 -13.94 -9.07
C PRO A 6 49.06 -14.18 -10.36
N SER A 7 48.33 -15.30 -10.37
CA SER A 7 47.54 -15.83 -11.46
C SER A 7 46.51 -14.82 -12.00
N ARG A 8 46.89 -14.03 -13.00
CA ARG A 8 45.98 -13.17 -13.79
C ARG A 8 44.77 -13.94 -14.33
N GLY A 9 44.93 -15.24 -14.60
CA GLY A 9 43.85 -16.12 -15.06
C GLY A 9 42.70 -16.28 -14.05
N ARG A 10 42.98 -16.34 -12.74
CA ARG A 10 41.92 -16.51 -11.72
C ARG A 10 41.08 -15.25 -11.52
N LEU A 11 41.70 -14.07 -11.64
CA LEU A 11 41.00 -12.79 -11.57
C LEU A 11 40.11 -12.58 -12.81
N LEU A 12 40.59 -12.93 -13.99
CA LEU A 12 39.81 -12.86 -15.23
C LEU A 12 38.63 -13.84 -15.24
N HIS A 13 38.81 -15.04 -14.69
CA HIS A 13 37.70 -16.00 -14.53
C HIS A 13 36.65 -15.52 -13.53
N ALA A 14 37.07 -14.92 -12.41
CA ALA A 14 36.13 -14.35 -11.44
C ALA A 14 35.31 -13.19 -12.04
N ILE A 15 35.94 -12.31 -12.83
CA ILE A 15 35.26 -11.21 -13.52
C ILE A 15 34.30 -11.73 -14.59
N ALA A 16 34.71 -12.76 -15.35
CA ALA A 16 33.87 -13.36 -16.40
C ALA A 16 32.62 -14.05 -15.81
N VAL A 17 32.75 -14.75 -14.68
CA VAL A 17 31.61 -15.36 -13.98
C VAL A 17 30.67 -14.28 -13.43
N LEU A 18 31.21 -13.17 -12.92
CA LEU A 18 30.39 -12.06 -12.42
C LEU A 18 29.61 -11.36 -13.55
N PHE A 19 30.25 -11.16 -14.71
CA PHE A 19 29.59 -10.58 -15.90
C PHE A 19 28.54 -11.52 -16.51
N ALA A 20 28.79 -12.83 -16.54
CA ALA A 20 27.82 -13.82 -16.99
C ALA A 20 26.59 -13.87 -16.06
N GLY A 21 26.79 -13.72 -14.75
CA GLY A 21 25.71 -13.60 -13.76
C GLY A 21 24.83 -12.37 -13.98
N VAL A 22 25.41 -11.23 -14.40
CA VAL A 22 24.65 -10.00 -14.70
C VAL A 22 23.81 -10.14 -15.99
N MET A 23 24.29 -10.89 -16.98
CA MET A 23 23.56 -11.14 -18.23
C MET A 23 22.40 -12.14 -18.08
N LEU A 24 22.36 -12.90 -16.98
CA LEU A 24 21.26 -13.80 -16.62
C LEU A 24 20.17 -13.12 -15.77
N LEU A 25 20.30 -11.82 -15.47
CA LEU A 25 19.17 -11.10 -14.86
C LEU A 25 18.03 -10.96 -15.89
N PRO A 26 16.81 -11.36 -15.53
CA PRO A 26 15.66 -11.15 -16.40
C PRO A 26 15.49 -9.65 -16.65
N ALA A 27 15.25 -9.28 -17.91
CA ALA A 27 14.92 -7.91 -18.27
C ALA A 27 13.72 -7.44 -17.43
N PRO A 28 13.65 -6.15 -17.04
CA PRO A 28 12.46 -5.63 -16.38
C PRO A 28 11.27 -5.80 -17.32
N GLY A 29 10.41 -6.75 -17.00
CA GLY A 29 9.14 -6.93 -17.68
C GLY A 29 8.27 -5.72 -17.36
N TYR A 30 8.03 -4.86 -18.35
CA TYR A 30 6.94 -3.91 -18.27
C TYR A 30 5.65 -4.74 -18.22
N SER A 31 4.89 -4.63 -17.13
CA SER A 31 3.54 -5.18 -17.07
C SER A 31 2.76 -4.65 -18.27
N GLN A 32 2.25 -5.53 -19.12
CA GLN A 32 1.32 -5.09 -20.15
C GLN A 32 0.14 -4.42 -19.48
N GLU A 33 -0.05 -3.13 -19.79
CA GLU A 33 -1.26 -2.43 -19.43
C GLU A 33 -2.40 -3.11 -20.18
N GLU A 34 -3.25 -3.80 -19.43
CA GLU A 34 -4.44 -4.43 -19.97
C GLU A 34 -5.39 -3.34 -20.47
N VAL A 35 -5.20 -2.96 -21.73
CA VAL A 35 -6.08 -2.06 -22.47
C VAL A 35 -7.51 -2.59 -22.40
N ALA A 36 -8.33 -1.86 -21.64
CA ALA A 36 -9.78 -1.82 -21.56
C ALA A 36 -10.53 -2.74 -22.54
N SER A 37 -10.41 -4.06 -22.37
CA SER A 37 -11.18 -5.01 -23.15
C SER A 37 -12.62 -5.03 -22.62
N PRO A 38 -13.63 -5.27 -23.48
CA PRO A 38 -15.02 -5.46 -23.03
C PRO A 38 -15.17 -6.60 -22.01
N LEU A 39 -14.24 -7.55 -22.02
CA LEU A 39 -14.11 -8.66 -21.06
C LEU A 39 -13.52 -8.25 -19.70
N SER A 40 -12.98 -7.04 -19.58
CA SER A 40 -12.45 -6.44 -18.35
C SER A 40 -13.35 -5.30 -17.85
N ARG A 41 -14.62 -5.28 -18.30
CA ARG A 41 -15.65 -4.36 -17.79
C ARG A 41 -15.89 -4.64 -16.31
N TYR A 42 -15.54 -3.64 -15.51
CA TYR A 42 -15.51 -3.61 -14.05
C TYR A 42 -16.74 -4.22 -13.35
N LYS A 43 -17.92 -4.10 -13.97
CA LYS A 43 -19.19 -4.62 -13.45
C LYS A 43 -19.26 -6.15 -13.31
N GLY A 44 -18.42 -6.90 -14.03
CA GLY A 44 -18.50 -8.36 -14.11
C GLY A 44 -17.76 -9.14 -13.00
N TYR A 45 -16.76 -8.53 -12.35
CA TYR A 45 -15.87 -9.25 -11.42
C TYR A 45 -15.97 -8.78 -9.96
N GLU A 46 -16.65 -7.65 -9.70
CA GLU A 46 -16.78 -7.09 -8.35
C GLU A 46 -18.23 -6.98 -7.86
N SER A 47 -19.17 -7.71 -8.44
CA SER A 47 -20.47 -7.89 -7.80
C SER A 47 -20.24 -8.65 -6.48
N SER A 48 -20.16 -7.90 -5.39
CA SER A 48 -20.28 -8.46 -4.04
C SER A 48 -21.56 -9.28 -4.03
N THR A 49 -21.46 -10.57 -3.71
CA THR A 49 -22.62 -11.47 -3.54
C THR A 49 -23.36 -11.18 -2.23
N GLY A 50 -23.40 -9.90 -1.84
CA GLY A 50 -23.54 -9.47 -0.47
C GLY A 50 -24.93 -9.71 0.07
N TYR A 51 -25.05 -10.76 0.90
CA TYR A 51 -26.08 -10.91 1.93
C TYR A 51 -26.35 -9.63 2.77
N TYR A 52 -25.50 -8.60 2.68
CA TYR A 52 -25.66 -7.30 3.34
C TYR A 52 -25.96 -6.13 2.39
N GLU A 53 -25.82 -6.27 1.06
CA GLU A 53 -26.28 -5.24 0.10
C GLU A 53 -27.81 -5.24 -0.03
N GLU A 54 -28.45 -6.40 0.14
CA GLU A 54 -29.91 -6.57 0.04
C GLU A 54 -30.68 -5.90 1.19
N TYR A 55 -30.06 -5.71 2.36
CA TYR A 55 -30.73 -5.22 3.57
C TYR A 55 -30.25 -3.85 4.06
N GLU A 56 -29.39 -3.16 3.30
CA GLU A 56 -29.01 -1.79 3.62
C GLU A 56 -30.17 -0.84 3.31
N VAL A 57 -30.87 -0.38 4.35
CA VAL A 57 -31.96 0.60 4.26
C VAL A 57 -31.38 1.92 3.72
N MET A 58 -31.53 2.15 2.42
CA MET A 58 -31.23 3.45 1.83
C MET A 58 -32.30 4.46 2.27
N PRO A 59 -31.90 5.67 2.70
CA PRO A 59 -32.86 6.75 2.87
C PRO A 59 -33.56 7.03 1.53
N GLY A 60 -34.88 7.16 1.54
CA GLY A 60 -35.68 7.37 0.32
C GLY A 60 -35.28 8.59 -0.53
N ARG A 61 -34.43 9.48 0.00
CA ARG A 61 -33.87 10.64 -0.71
C ARG A 61 -32.35 10.66 -0.59
N ARG A 62 -31.63 10.47 -1.70
CA ARG A 62 -30.15 10.50 -1.78
C ARG A 62 -29.53 11.90 -1.64
N ARG A 63 -30.34 12.95 -1.46
CA ARG A 63 -29.86 14.30 -1.19
C ARG A 63 -29.93 14.57 0.31
N PRO A 64 -28.92 15.22 0.91
CA PRO A 64 -29.00 15.60 2.31
C PRO A 64 -30.25 16.45 2.56
N PHE A 65 -30.90 16.27 3.70
CA PHE A 65 -32.03 17.09 4.15
C PHE A 65 -31.56 18.53 4.37
N VAL A 66 -31.49 19.32 3.31
CA VAL A 66 -31.38 20.78 3.35
C VAL A 66 -32.59 21.35 2.62
N GLU A 67 -33.78 20.89 3.03
CA GLU A 67 -35.03 21.57 2.71
C GLU A 67 -35.61 22.01 4.04
N ILE A 68 -35.26 23.22 4.45
CA ILE A 68 -35.96 23.87 5.56
C ILE A 68 -37.33 24.28 4.98
N PRO A 69 -38.45 23.79 5.52
CA PRO A 69 -39.77 24.17 5.04
C PRO A 69 -39.93 25.70 5.13
N GLY A 70 -40.32 26.37 4.04
CA GLY A 70 -40.60 27.81 4.03
C GLY A 70 -39.53 28.73 3.41
N VAL A 71 -38.28 28.29 3.19
CA VAL A 71 -37.22 29.14 2.56
C VAL A 71 -37.21 29.10 1.03
N ALA A 72 -38.09 28.31 0.40
CA ALA A 72 -38.27 28.33 -1.05
C ALA A 72 -39.02 29.59 -1.53
N ARG A 73 -39.72 30.30 -0.63
CA ARG A 73 -40.44 31.55 -0.92
C ARG A 73 -40.09 32.61 0.13
N GLY A 74 -39.32 33.62 -0.27
CA GLY A 74 -38.88 34.72 0.57
C GLY A 74 -37.93 35.65 -0.20
N THR A 75 -37.55 36.78 0.39
CA THR A 75 -36.58 37.75 -0.20
C THR A 75 -35.20 37.15 -0.47
N PHE A 76 -34.89 36.02 0.16
CA PHE A 76 -33.72 35.18 -0.11
C PHE A 76 -34.16 33.74 -0.42
N PRO A 77 -34.51 33.40 -1.67
CA PRO A 77 -34.91 32.04 -2.01
C PRO A 77 -33.70 31.11 -1.89
N TYR A 78 -33.76 30.17 -0.95
CA TYR A 78 -32.79 29.07 -0.91
C TYR A 78 -33.17 28.09 -2.02
N SER A 79 -32.51 28.17 -3.18
CA SER A 79 -32.79 27.29 -4.32
C SER A 79 -32.40 25.84 -3.97
N PRO A 80 -33.32 24.85 -4.06
CA PRO A 80 -32.98 23.43 -3.90
C PRO A 80 -31.99 22.93 -4.96
N GLY A 81 -31.79 23.68 -6.04
CA GLY A 81 -30.76 23.44 -7.06
C GLY A 81 -29.48 24.29 -6.90
N GLY A 82 -29.45 25.26 -5.99
CA GLY A 82 -28.42 26.30 -5.93
C GLY A 82 -27.21 25.99 -5.05
N ALA A 83 -27.30 25.02 -4.15
CA ALA A 83 -26.18 24.65 -3.27
C ALA A 83 -25.76 23.20 -3.53
N GLY A 84 -25.17 22.94 -4.70
CA GLY A 84 -24.28 21.78 -4.80
C GLY A 84 -23.29 21.85 -3.63
N VAL A 85 -23.17 20.75 -2.88
CA VAL A 85 -22.28 20.72 -1.70
C VAL A 85 -20.86 21.01 -2.19
N ARG A 86 -20.37 22.23 -1.97
CA ARG A 86 -19.03 22.67 -2.40
C ARG A 86 -17.90 21.94 -1.66
N VAL A 87 -18.26 21.25 -0.58
CA VAL A 87 -17.33 20.47 0.25
C VAL A 87 -17.21 19.05 -0.29
N ARG A 88 -16.06 18.72 -0.88
CA ARG A 88 -15.80 17.40 -1.47
C ARG A 88 -16.01 16.22 -0.51
N THR A 89 -15.78 16.43 0.79
CA THR A 89 -15.94 15.38 1.81
C THR A 89 -17.39 15.01 2.12
N ARG A 90 -18.38 15.77 1.62
CA ARG A 90 -19.81 15.56 1.87
C ARG A 90 -20.65 15.36 0.60
N LEU A 91 -20.02 15.16 -0.54
CA LEU A 91 -20.70 14.81 -1.78
C LEU A 91 -21.41 13.44 -1.71
N ALA A 92 -22.58 13.37 -2.34
CA ALA A 92 -23.32 12.13 -2.57
C ALA A 92 -22.57 11.17 -3.52
N ASP A 93 -21.79 11.74 -4.44
CA ASP A 93 -20.81 11.01 -5.24
C ASP A 93 -19.48 11.76 -5.24
N SER A 94 -18.42 11.12 -4.75
CA SER A 94 -17.07 11.68 -4.75
C SER A 94 -16.48 11.78 -6.16
N HIS A 95 -17.00 11.02 -7.12
CA HIS A 95 -16.54 10.99 -8.51
C HIS A 95 -17.31 11.97 -9.41
N GLN A 96 -18.20 12.77 -8.84
CA GLN A 96 -18.99 13.74 -9.58
C GLN A 96 -18.08 14.67 -10.41
N GLY A 97 -18.22 14.62 -11.73
CA GLY A 97 -17.46 15.44 -12.69
C GLY A 97 -16.23 14.77 -13.30
N ILE A 98 -15.89 13.54 -12.93
CA ILE A 98 -14.83 12.76 -13.59
C ILE A 98 -15.40 12.13 -14.86
N LYS A 99 -14.74 12.36 -15.99
CA LYS A 99 -15.15 11.78 -17.28
C LYS A 99 -14.84 10.28 -17.31
N PHE A 100 -15.78 9.49 -17.81
CA PHE A 100 -15.63 8.03 -18.00
C PHE A 100 -15.34 7.23 -16.72
N TYR A 101 -15.71 7.75 -15.55
CA TYR A 101 -15.52 7.05 -14.26
C TYR A 101 -16.08 5.62 -14.28
N GLU A 102 -17.22 5.40 -14.92
CA GLU A 102 -17.86 4.08 -15.05
C GLU A 102 -16.96 3.01 -15.72
N ASN A 103 -15.94 3.43 -16.47
CA ASN A 103 -15.01 2.54 -17.17
C ASN A 103 -13.60 2.52 -16.54
N LEU A 104 -13.38 3.26 -15.45
CA LEU A 104 -12.08 3.37 -14.80
C LEU A 104 -12.01 2.44 -13.58
N ARG A 105 -10.87 1.76 -13.41
CA ARG A 105 -10.58 1.01 -12.19
C ARG A 105 -10.18 1.97 -11.07
N CYS A 106 -10.52 1.62 -9.82
CA CYS A 106 -10.13 2.42 -8.66
C CYS A 106 -8.61 2.63 -8.60
N GLU A 107 -7.81 1.60 -8.89
CA GLU A 107 -6.35 1.63 -8.84
C GLU A 107 -5.73 2.61 -9.85
N TYR A 108 -6.39 2.83 -10.98
CA TYR A 108 -5.91 3.77 -12.01
C TYR A 108 -5.87 5.20 -11.46
N CYS A 109 -6.88 5.59 -10.67
CA CYS A 109 -6.95 6.90 -10.05
C CYS A 109 -6.35 6.93 -8.62
N HIS A 110 -6.30 5.79 -7.94
CA HIS A 110 -5.84 5.65 -6.55
C HIS A 110 -4.72 4.61 -6.38
N PRO A 111 -3.56 4.79 -7.05
CA PRO A 111 -2.47 3.80 -7.04
C PRO A 111 -1.82 3.64 -5.67
N GLU A 112 -1.77 4.71 -4.87
CA GLU A 112 -1.23 4.68 -3.52
C GLU A 112 -2.17 3.98 -2.53
N LYS A 113 -3.47 3.94 -2.82
CA LYS A 113 -4.48 3.39 -1.92
C LYS A 113 -4.73 1.91 -2.15
N ALA A 114 -4.32 1.38 -3.31
CA ALA A 114 -4.45 -0.02 -3.67
C ALA A 114 -3.55 -0.97 -2.85
N LYS A 115 -2.59 -0.44 -2.09
CA LYS A 115 -1.55 -1.22 -1.41
C LYS A 115 -1.83 -1.48 0.07
N ASP A 116 -3.08 -1.42 0.50
CA ASP A 116 -3.43 -1.69 1.89
C ASP A 116 -3.48 -3.20 2.20
N LEU A 117 -3.53 -3.54 3.49
CA LEU A 117 -3.55 -4.93 3.93
C LEU A 117 -4.85 -5.65 3.53
N HIS A 118 -5.97 -4.95 3.43
CA HIS A 118 -7.26 -5.56 3.09
C HIS A 118 -7.31 -5.95 1.61
N THR A 119 -6.75 -5.12 0.73
CA THR A 119 -6.61 -5.46 -0.70
C THR A 119 -5.55 -6.54 -0.90
N THR A 120 -4.33 -6.33 -0.39
CA THR A 120 -3.17 -7.19 -0.72
C THR A 120 -3.17 -8.54 -0.02
N ARG A 121 -3.66 -8.63 1.22
CA ARG A 121 -3.62 -9.85 2.03
C ARG A 121 -4.98 -10.54 2.16
N ALA A 122 -6.06 -9.77 2.26
CA ALA A 122 -7.40 -10.31 2.44
C ALA A 122 -8.21 -10.40 1.13
N ASN A 123 -7.65 -9.94 0.00
CA ASN A 123 -8.29 -9.94 -1.32
C ASN A 123 -9.68 -9.28 -1.30
N LEU A 124 -9.82 -8.21 -0.52
CA LEU A 124 -11.04 -7.42 -0.45
C LEU A 124 -11.03 -6.35 -1.54
N THR A 125 -12.19 -6.13 -2.17
CA THR A 125 -12.36 -5.10 -3.21
C THR A 125 -12.68 -3.75 -2.57
N CYS A 126 -12.32 -2.66 -3.26
CA CYS A 126 -12.57 -1.30 -2.76
C CYS A 126 -14.06 -1.08 -2.45
N ARG A 127 -14.94 -1.71 -3.25
CA ARG A 127 -16.41 -1.62 -3.15
C ARG A 127 -16.99 -2.25 -1.90
N GLN A 128 -16.34 -3.27 -1.33
CA GLN A 128 -16.81 -3.89 -0.08
C GLN A 128 -16.79 -2.92 1.10
N CYS A 129 -15.90 -1.92 1.06
CA CYS A 129 -15.82 -0.86 2.07
C CYS A 129 -16.50 0.45 1.62
N HIS A 130 -16.37 0.84 0.35
CA HIS A 130 -16.88 2.10 -0.18
C HIS A 130 -18.34 2.04 -0.66
N GLY A 131 -18.88 0.85 -0.92
CA GLY A 131 -20.20 0.64 -1.50
C GLY A 131 -20.24 0.74 -3.03
N GLY A 132 -21.43 0.52 -3.60
CA GLY A 132 -21.71 0.66 -5.03
C GLY A 132 -21.79 2.12 -5.52
N GLU A 133 -22.06 2.33 -6.81
CA GLU A 133 -22.31 3.69 -7.32
C GLU A 133 -23.70 4.22 -6.90
N PRO A 134 -23.80 5.53 -6.55
CA PRO A 134 -22.72 6.51 -6.44
C PRO A 134 -21.89 6.33 -5.16
N ILE A 135 -20.56 6.49 -5.27
CA ILE A 135 -19.67 6.36 -4.09
C ILE A 135 -19.72 7.64 -3.28
N ALA A 136 -20.48 7.58 -2.19
CA ALA A 136 -20.57 8.64 -1.21
C ALA A 136 -19.20 8.97 -0.58
N SER A 137 -18.98 10.25 -0.35
CA SER A 137 -17.78 10.75 0.33
C SER A 137 -17.75 10.39 1.82
N ILE A 138 -16.56 10.49 2.42
CA ILE A 138 -16.32 9.98 3.78
C ILE A 138 -17.13 10.65 4.88
N GLU A 139 -17.61 11.89 4.72
CA GLU A 139 -18.50 12.56 5.69
C GLU A 139 -19.96 12.59 5.22
N HIS A 140 -20.29 11.94 4.10
CA HIS A 140 -21.66 11.91 3.64
C HIS A 140 -22.52 11.05 4.58
N TYR A 141 -23.72 11.52 4.91
CA TYR A 141 -24.55 10.89 5.97
C TYR A 141 -24.93 9.44 5.64
N TYR A 142 -25.17 9.12 4.35
CA TYR A 142 -25.43 7.76 3.90
C TYR A 142 -24.17 6.98 3.44
N GLY A 143 -22.97 7.54 3.57
CA GLY A 143 -21.74 6.89 3.10
C GLY A 143 -21.31 5.72 4.00
N PRO A 144 -21.05 4.50 3.48
CA PRO A 144 -20.64 3.34 4.29
C PRO A 144 -19.46 3.64 5.22
N MET A 145 -18.46 4.36 4.69
CA MET A 145 -17.25 4.72 5.41
C MET A 145 -17.38 5.97 6.30
N ASN A 146 -18.61 6.46 6.54
CA ASN A 146 -18.84 7.57 7.45
C ASN A 146 -18.35 7.24 8.87
N PRO A 147 -17.50 8.09 9.50
CA PRO A 147 -16.91 7.82 10.81
C PRO A 147 -17.92 7.39 11.89
N ILE A 148 -19.14 7.92 11.85
CA ILE A 148 -20.18 7.62 12.84
C ILE A 148 -20.67 6.17 12.72
N ARG A 149 -20.64 5.58 11.53
CA ARG A 149 -21.36 4.32 11.24
C ARG A 149 -20.47 3.21 10.67
N ARG A 150 -19.29 3.52 10.15
CA ARG A 150 -18.39 2.54 9.51
C ARG A 150 -18.06 1.32 10.38
N HIS A 151 -18.05 1.50 11.71
CA HIS A 151 -17.88 0.39 12.64
C HIS A 151 -18.99 -0.67 12.52
N ALA A 152 -20.25 -0.22 12.47
CA ALA A 152 -21.43 -1.08 12.46
C ALA A 152 -21.82 -1.58 11.06
N TYR A 153 -21.45 -0.86 10.01
CA TYR A 153 -21.86 -1.18 8.63
C TYR A 153 -20.73 -1.71 7.74
N VAL A 154 -19.45 -1.54 8.10
CA VAL A 154 -18.33 -2.02 7.26
C VAL A 154 -17.45 -2.96 8.06
N CYS A 155 -16.88 -2.49 9.17
CA CYS A 155 -15.92 -3.27 9.95
C CYS A 155 -16.57 -4.51 10.59
N SER A 156 -17.80 -4.38 11.10
CA SER A 156 -18.58 -5.45 11.72
C SER A 156 -18.91 -6.62 10.78
N LYS A 157 -18.88 -6.42 9.46
CA LYS A 157 -19.14 -7.50 8.47
C LYS A 157 -18.14 -8.64 8.63
N CYS A 158 -16.90 -8.33 9.00
CA CYS A 158 -15.83 -9.30 9.19
C CYS A 158 -15.30 -9.35 10.63
N HIS A 159 -15.37 -8.24 11.38
CA HIS A 159 -14.91 -8.15 12.77
C HIS A 159 -16.10 -8.07 13.72
N GLN A 160 -16.54 -9.22 14.23
CA GLN A 160 -17.62 -9.29 15.22
C GLN A 160 -17.28 -8.42 16.44
N GLY A 161 -18.21 -7.54 16.82
CA GLY A 161 -18.01 -6.60 17.93
C GLY A 161 -17.16 -5.37 17.60
N ALA A 162 -16.95 -5.05 16.31
CA ALA A 162 -16.28 -3.82 15.89
C ALA A 162 -16.92 -2.58 16.53
N SER A 163 -16.16 -1.93 17.43
CA SER A 163 -16.55 -0.71 18.11
C SER A 163 -16.20 0.53 17.28
N GLY A 164 -16.72 1.70 17.66
CA GLY A 164 -16.34 2.97 17.06
C GLY A 164 -14.83 3.27 17.16
N SER A 165 -14.18 2.86 18.24
CA SER A 165 -12.72 2.97 18.41
C SER A 165 -11.95 1.99 17.53
N PHE A 166 -12.44 0.75 17.37
CA PHE A 166 -11.83 -0.19 16.42
C PHE A 166 -11.87 0.38 15.00
N ALA A 167 -13.02 0.92 14.61
CA ALA A 167 -13.18 1.53 13.32
C ALA A 167 -12.48 2.90 13.21
N SER A 168 -11.77 3.40 14.23
CA SER A 168 -10.88 4.56 14.05
C SER A 168 -9.63 4.20 13.24
N TYR A 169 -9.40 2.92 12.97
CA TYR A 169 -8.30 2.41 12.16
C TYR A 169 -8.24 3.09 10.78
N ILE A 170 -7.04 3.42 10.35
CA ILE A 170 -6.78 4.05 9.05
C ILE A 170 -6.46 2.95 8.07
N VAL A 171 -7.43 2.61 7.22
CA VAL A 171 -7.30 1.53 6.22
C VAL A 171 -6.28 1.87 5.12
N HIS A 172 -6.13 3.16 4.81
CA HIS A 172 -5.25 3.64 3.76
C HIS A 172 -4.06 4.38 4.36
N GLU A 173 -3.10 3.62 4.87
CA GLU A 173 -1.92 4.19 5.51
C GLU A 173 -1.01 4.85 4.45
N PRO A 174 -0.55 6.09 4.66
CA PRO A 174 0.49 6.65 3.81
C PRO A 174 1.79 5.88 4.04
N VAL A 175 2.63 5.80 3.01
CA VAL A 175 3.94 5.14 3.11
C VAL A 175 4.74 5.83 4.23
N PRO A 176 5.22 5.10 5.25
CA PRO A 176 5.81 5.68 6.47
C PRO A 176 6.92 6.71 6.25
N GLY A 177 7.75 6.52 5.23
CA GLY A 177 8.85 7.43 4.85
C GLY A 177 8.50 8.49 3.79
N SER A 178 7.23 8.63 3.39
CA SER A 178 6.81 9.62 2.39
C SER A 178 6.53 11.00 3.00
N SER A 179 6.58 12.05 2.17
CA SER A 179 6.17 13.42 2.57
C SER A 179 4.69 13.50 2.95
N ALA A 180 3.84 12.61 2.43
CA ALA A 180 2.44 12.49 2.83
C ALA A 180 2.31 12.02 4.28
N SER A 181 3.12 11.03 4.69
CA SER A 181 3.19 10.56 6.09
C SER A 181 3.69 11.66 7.03
N GLN A 182 4.67 12.46 6.61
CA GLN A 182 5.18 13.58 7.42
C GLN A 182 4.07 14.59 7.80
N LYS A 183 3.14 14.87 6.88
CA LYS A 183 2.03 15.81 7.12
C LYS A 183 0.89 15.18 7.92
N ALA A 184 0.54 13.94 7.63
CA ALA A 184 -0.60 13.28 8.26
C ALA A 184 -0.24 12.70 9.65
N PHE A 185 0.96 12.12 9.78
CA PHE A 185 1.46 11.41 10.97
C PHE A 185 2.95 11.71 11.20
N PRO A 186 3.29 12.92 11.68
CA PRO A 186 4.69 13.36 11.82
C PRO A 186 5.50 12.41 12.72
N PHE A 187 4.91 11.92 13.81
CA PHE A 187 5.59 11.00 14.72
C PHE A 187 5.97 9.68 14.04
N LEU A 188 5.07 9.10 13.24
CA LEU A 188 5.32 7.86 12.51
C LEU A 188 6.46 8.02 11.49
N TYR A 189 6.51 9.18 10.80
CA TYR A 189 7.59 9.50 9.87
C TYR A 189 8.98 9.52 10.54
N TYR A 190 9.11 10.23 11.67
CA TYR A 190 10.40 10.31 12.37
C TYR A 190 10.82 8.98 13.00
N VAL A 191 9.88 8.24 13.58
CA VAL A 191 10.16 6.91 14.14
C VAL A 191 10.60 5.94 13.04
N HIS A 192 9.96 5.96 11.87
CA HIS A 192 10.35 5.14 10.73
C HIS A 192 11.81 5.39 10.33
N TRP A 193 12.21 6.65 10.19
CA TRP A 193 13.59 7.02 9.84
C TRP A 193 14.58 6.70 10.95
N PHE A 194 14.24 6.99 12.21
CA PHE A 194 15.08 6.64 13.35
C PHE A 194 15.35 5.13 13.41
N MET A 195 14.30 4.31 13.31
CA MET A 195 14.45 2.84 13.32
C MET A 195 15.22 2.34 12.10
N THR A 196 15.02 2.94 10.92
CA THR A 196 15.77 2.59 9.71
C THR A 196 17.25 2.91 9.85
N ILE A 197 17.60 4.09 10.37
CA ILE A 197 18.99 4.49 10.61
C ILE A 197 19.63 3.58 11.67
N LEU A 198 18.92 3.26 12.75
CA LEU A 198 19.40 2.35 13.78
C LEU A 198 19.66 0.95 13.21
N LEU A 199 18.73 0.43 12.40
CA LEU A 199 18.89 -0.86 11.73
C LEU A 199 20.09 -0.86 10.79
N VAL A 200 20.19 0.13 9.90
CA VAL A 200 21.31 0.24 8.95
C VAL A 200 22.63 0.42 9.69
N GLY A 201 22.65 1.25 10.74
CA GLY A 201 23.85 1.48 11.56
C GLY A 201 24.33 0.23 12.30
N THR A 202 23.41 -0.52 12.91
CA THR A 202 23.77 -1.78 13.58
C THR A 202 24.27 -2.82 12.57
N LEU A 203 23.58 -3.02 11.45
CA LEU A 203 24.04 -3.93 10.40
C LEU A 203 25.38 -3.52 9.80
N ALA A 204 25.60 -2.22 9.54
CA ALA A 204 26.85 -1.70 9.01
C ALA A 204 28.05 -1.93 9.94
N PHE A 205 27.82 -2.02 11.26
CA PHE A 205 28.88 -2.34 12.21
C PHE A 205 29.06 -3.85 12.39
N PHE A 206 27.98 -4.58 12.65
CA PHE A 206 28.05 -6.00 13.03
C PHE A 206 28.38 -6.93 11.85
N ILE A 207 27.94 -6.61 10.62
CA ILE A 207 28.23 -7.44 9.45
C ILE A 207 29.74 -7.45 9.17
N PRO A 208 30.43 -6.29 8.99
CA PRO A 208 31.88 -6.29 8.77
C PRO A 208 32.67 -6.84 9.95
N HIS A 209 32.25 -6.56 11.19
CA HIS A 209 32.88 -7.10 12.39
C HIS A 209 32.87 -8.64 12.39
N SER A 210 31.69 -9.23 12.18
CA SER A 210 31.53 -10.68 12.13
C SER A 210 32.29 -11.30 10.96
N LEU A 211 32.30 -10.61 9.81
CA LEU A 211 33.04 -11.06 8.63
C LEU A 211 34.56 -11.04 8.86
N MET A 212 35.11 -10.00 9.48
CA MET A 212 36.53 -9.93 9.84
C MET A 212 36.94 -11.05 10.80
N VAL A 213 36.13 -11.31 11.83
CA VAL A 213 36.40 -12.41 12.77
C VAL A 213 36.31 -13.76 12.06
N GLY A 214 35.31 -13.95 11.20
CA GLY A 214 35.17 -15.16 10.39
C GLY A 214 36.36 -15.40 9.46
N VAL A 215 36.83 -14.37 8.75
CA VAL A 215 38.03 -14.45 7.90
C VAL A 215 39.26 -14.77 8.72
N ARG A 216 39.44 -14.14 9.89
CA ARG A 216 40.59 -14.40 10.78
C ARG A 216 40.63 -15.85 11.26
N GLU A 217 39.48 -16.40 11.67
CA GLU A 217 39.37 -17.79 12.12
C GLU A 217 39.65 -18.77 10.97
N LEU A 218 39.11 -18.51 9.78
CA LEU A 218 39.34 -19.33 8.59
C LEU A 218 40.83 -19.37 8.21
N LEU A 219 41.48 -18.21 8.13
CA LEU A 219 42.92 -18.12 7.84
C LEU A 219 43.77 -18.78 8.93
N GLY A 220 43.37 -18.67 10.20
CA GLY A 220 44.03 -19.34 11.32
C GLY A 220 43.95 -20.87 11.24
N ARG A 221 42.80 -21.42 10.84
CA ARG A 221 42.61 -22.87 10.65
C ARG A 221 43.44 -23.42 9.50
N ILE A 222 43.48 -22.70 8.36
CA ILE A 222 44.31 -23.08 7.21
C ILE A 222 45.79 -23.14 7.63
N LYS A 223 46.29 -22.09 8.30
CA LYS A 223 47.69 -22.03 8.74
C LYS A 223 48.06 -23.10 9.79
N ARG A 224 47.13 -23.52 10.66
CA ARG A 224 47.37 -24.64 11.60
C ARG A 224 47.38 -26.00 10.90
N LYS A 225 46.50 -26.21 9.92
CA LYS A 225 46.48 -27.45 9.14
C LYS A 225 47.81 -27.65 8.42
N ASP A 226 48.28 -26.62 7.69
CA ASP A 226 49.57 -26.67 6.98
C ASP A 226 50.73 -27.04 7.93
N ARG A 227 50.77 -26.42 9.12
CA ARG A 227 51.82 -26.71 10.12
C ARG A 227 51.76 -28.14 10.68
N ASN A 228 50.57 -28.69 10.89
CA ASN A 228 50.41 -30.06 11.39
C ASN A 228 50.73 -31.11 10.32
N GLU A 229 50.46 -30.82 9.04
CA GLU A 229 50.89 -31.66 7.92
C GLU A 229 52.42 -31.68 7.79
N ASP A 230 53.08 -30.51 7.91
CA ASP A 230 54.54 -30.41 7.90
C ASP A 230 55.21 -31.14 9.09
N SER A 231 54.60 -31.12 10.28
CA SER A 231 55.16 -31.78 11.48
C SER A 231 54.98 -33.30 11.49
N ASN A 232 54.00 -33.83 10.76
CA ASN A 232 53.75 -35.28 10.65
C ASN A 232 54.50 -35.92 9.47
N ALA A 233 55.18 -35.11 8.65
CA ALA A 233 56.01 -35.56 7.53
C ALA A 233 57.49 -35.75 7.89
N HIS A 234 57.86 -35.49 9.15
CA HIS A 234 59.18 -35.76 9.75
C HIS A 234 59.08 -36.88 10.78
#